data_AF-A0A3D5HBC6-F1
#
_entry.id   AF-A0A3D5HBC6-F1
#
_cell.length_a   1.000
_cell.length_b   1.000
_cell.length_c   1.000
_cell.angle_alpha   90.00
_cell.angle_beta   90.00
_cell.angle_gamma   90.00
#
_symmetry.space_group_name_H-M   'P 1'
#
loop_
_entity.id
_entity.type
_entity.pdbx_description
1 polymer ?
#
loop_
_entity_poly.entity_id
_entity_poly.type
_entity_poly.pdbx_seq_one_letter_code
_entity_poly.pdbx_strand_id
1 'polypeptide(L)'
;MKRTASILAILVAAFTIGCQDNTITDPIAATVLEDPLLSKAQPAKPIALNAVLREPGNVVNSFVEVAGQIGYIATIVPLDPIPPNSQYAVRLNLTADALLRPHNSNGPVWSISGSSEEWGAIPESGTVFLTKRYRIEGRNDGMSLNLKFRITLTSVELNSMWLELPRMVRVEVLD
;
A
#
# COMPACT_ATOMS: atom_id res chain seq x y z
N MET A 1 -12.68 -14.00 -79.66
CA MET A 1 -13.01 -15.38 -79.22
C MET A 1 -14.11 -15.25 -78.17
N LYS A 2 -15.34 -15.70 -78.47
CA LYS A 2 -16.02 -16.87 -77.86
C LYS A 2 -16.04 -16.78 -76.32
N ARG A 3 -17.12 -16.95 -75.56
CA ARG A 3 -18.57 -17.19 -75.73
C ARG A 3 -19.11 -17.11 -74.27
N THR A 4 -20.35 -16.68 -74.11
CA THR A 4 -21.13 -16.70 -72.86
C THR A 4 -21.45 -18.11 -72.35
N ALA A 5 -21.83 -18.17 -71.06
CA ALA A 5 -22.71 -19.16 -70.38
C ALA A 5 -22.13 -20.52 -69.93
N SER A 6 -22.25 -20.83 -68.62
CA SER A 6 -23.18 -21.86 -68.07
C SER A 6 -22.81 -22.29 -66.62
N ILE A 7 -23.68 -22.05 -65.63
CA ILE A 7 -24.55 -23.04 -64.92
C ILE A 7 -23.76 -23.89 -63.89
N LEU A 8 -23.84 -23.56 -62.59
CA LEU A 8 -24.77 -24.13 -61.58
C LEU A 8 -24.61 -25.65 -61.38
N ALA A 9 -24.00 -26.05 -60.26
CA ALA A 9 -24.19 -27.36 -59.65
C ALA A 9 -24.52 -27.17 -58.17
N ILE A 10 -25.82 -27.21 -57.91
CA ILE A 10 -26.48 -27.20 -56.61
C ILE A 10 -26.61 -28.66 -56.13
N LEU A 11 -26.44 -28.85 -54.81
CA LEU A 11 -26.89 -29.97 -53.95
C LEU A 11 -26.54 -31.42 -54.32
N VAL A 12 -25.80 -32.10 -53.42
CA VAL A 12 -26.19 -33.43 -52.93
C VAL A 12 -25.88 -33.55 -51.42
N ALA A 13 -26.96 -33.75 -50.64
CA ALA A 13 -27.10 -34.39 -49.32
C ALA A 13 -26.15 -33.95 -48.18
N ALA A 14 -26.53 -33.17 -47.16
CA ALA A 14 -27.68 -33.27 -46.25
C ALA A 14 -27.71 -34.57 -45.41
N PHE A 15 -27.68 -34.36 -44.08
CA PHE A 15 -28.11 -35.25 -42.99
C PHE A 15 -27.23 -36.44 -42.57
N THR A 16 -26.45 -36.25 -41.50
CA THR A 16 -26.55 -37.05 -40.25
C THR A 16 -26.13 -36.15 -39.08
N ILE A 17 -27.09 -35.54 -38.38
CA ILE A 17 -27.58 -35.98 -37.05
C ILE A 17 -26.52 -35.75 -35.95
N GLY A 18 -26.75 -34.68 -35.20
CA GLY A 18 -26.06 -34.37 -33.95
C GLY A 18 -26.76 -33.29 -33.12
N CYS A 19 -28.09 -33.13 -33.26
CA CYS A 19 -28.90 -32.58 -32.18
C CYS A 19 -29.35 -33.78 -31.33
N GLN A 20 -28.77 -33.93 -30.15
CA GLN A 20 -29.49 -34.54 -29.03
C GLN A 20 -29.77 -33.44 -28.01
N ASP A 21 -31.04 -33.11 -27.90
CA ASP A 21 -31.63 -32.29 -26.84
C ASP A 21 -31.86 -33.13 -25.58
N ASN A 22 -31.59 -32.49 -24.43
CA ASN A 22 -32.20 -32.63 -23.10
C ASN A 22 -31.97 -33.97 -22.34
N THR A 23 -31.73 -34.01 -21.02
CA THR A 23 -32.53 -33.38 -19.97
C THR A 23 -31.82 -33.49 -18.60
N ILE A 24 -31.84 -32.40 -17.81
CA ILE A 24 -31.84 -32.29 -16.33
C ILE A 24 -30.90 -33.21 -15.52
N THR A 25 -29.82 -32.62 -14.99
CA THR A 25 -29.57 -32.52 -13.54
C THR A 25 -28.43 -31.53 -13.31
N ASP A 26 -28.72 -30.42 -12.62
CA ASP A 26 -27.69 -29.56 -12.02
C ASP A 26 -26.86 -30.38 -11.02
N PRO A 27 -25.52 -30.38 -11.11
CA PRO A 27 -24.71 -30.33 -9.94
C PRO A 27 -24.32 -28.87 -9.73
N ILE A 28 -25.00 -28.24 -8.76
CA ILE A 28 -24.44 -27.13 -7.99
C ILE A 28 -23.06 -27.59 -7.51
N ALA A 29 -22.01 -27.11 -8.17
CA ALA A 29 -20.64 -27.28 -7.74
C ALA A 29 -19.86 -26.03 -8.09
N ALA A 30 -19.95 -25.10 -7.14
CA ALA A 30 -19.23 -23.85 -7.02
C ALA A 30 -19.46 -22.86 -8.17
N THR A 31 -20.52 -22.06 -8.01
CA THR A 31 -20.25 -20.63 -7.86
C THR A 31 -18.91 -20.49 -7.13
N VAL A 32 -17.88 -20.03 -7.83
CA VAL A 32 -16.82 -19.31 -7.11
C VAL A 32 -17.57 -18.11 -6.56
N LEU A 33 -18.13 -18.28 -5.36
CA LEU A 33 -18.32 -17.22 -4.41
C LEU A 33 -16.91 -16.65 -4.23
N GLU A 34 -16.51 -15.74 -5.12
CA GLU A 34 -15.60 -14.69 -4.69
C GLU A 34 -16.35 -14.00 -3.57
N ASP A 35 -16.05 -14.42 -2.35
CA ASP A 35 -16.59 -13.81 -1.15
C ASP A 35 -16.29 -12.30 -1.26
N PRO A 36 -17.29 -11.40 -1.22
CA PRO A 36 -17.10 -9.97 -1.50
C PRO A 36 -16.22 -9.24 -0.49
N LEU A 37 -15.70 -9.94 0.52
CA LEU A 37 -14.67 -9.51 1.47
C LEU A 37 -13.27 -9.45 0.82
N LEU A 38 -13.22 -9.01 -0.44
CA LEU A 38 -12.07 -9.05 -1.32
C LEU A 38 -11.02 -8.03 -0.85
N SER A 39 -10.24 -8.44 0.14
CA SER A 39 -9.09 -7.69 0.62
C SER A 39 -8.02 -7.68 -0.48
N LYS A 40 -8.10 -6.69 -1.36
CA LYS A 40 -7.17 -6.58 -2.48
C LYS A 40 -5.85 -6.04 -1.96
N ALA A 41 -4.88 -6.93 -1.79
CA ALA A 41 -3.51 -6.54 -1.51
C ALA A 41 -2.96 -5.80 -2.75
N GLN A 42 -2.51 -4.56 -2.55
CA GLN A 42 -1.87 -3.81 -3.62
C GLN A 42 -0.41 -4.26 -3.76
N PRO A 43 0.07 -4.59 -4.98
CA PRO A 43 1.47 -4.91 -5.19
C PRO A 43 2.31 -3.66 -4.89
N ALA A 44 3.27 -3.81 -3.98
CA ALA A 44 4.01 -2.69 -3.44
C ALA A 44 5.37 -2.51 -4.13
N LYS A 45 5.63 -1.28 -4.56
CA LYS A 45 6.98 -0.81 -4.87
C LYS A 45 7.56 -0.21 -3.59
N PRO A 46 8.78 -0.58 -3.17
CA PRO A 46 9.41 0.06 -2.01
C PRO A 46 9.46 1.58 -2.15
N ILE A 47 9.16 2.29 -1.07
CA ILE A 47 9.23 3.74 -1.01
C ILE A 47 10.65 4.13 -0.60
N ALA A 48 11.38 4.79 -1.50
CA ALA A 48 12.73 5.25 -1.19
C ALA A 48 12.71 6.35 -0.13
N LEU A 49 13.59 6.24 0.85
CA LEU A 49 13.92 7.29 1.80
C LEU A 49 15.22 7.93 1.35
N ASN A 50 15.14 9.17 0.87
CA ASN A 50 16.30 9.96 0.49
C ASN A 50 16.01 11.43 0.81
N ALA A 51 16.52 11.91 1.95
CA ALA A 51 16.26 13.27 2.41
C ALA A 51 17.37 13.78 3.33
N VAL A 52 17.55 15.09 3.37
CA VAL A 52 18.35 15.79 4.38
C VAL A 52 17.39 16.50 5.34
N LEU A 53 17.43 16.13 6.61
CA LEU A 53 16.50 16.59 7.64
C LEU A 53 17.23 17.43 8.67
N ARG A 54 16.57 18.47 9.18
CA ARG A 54 17.10 19.26 10.29
C ARG A 54 17.04 18.46 11.58
N GLU A 55 18.14 18.42 12.33
CA GLU A 55 18.17 17.77 13.64
C GLU A 55 17.46 18.65 14.69
N PRO A 56 16.45 18.12 15.41
CA PRO A 56 15.80 18.85 16.49
C PRO A 56 16.74 19.06 17.68
N GLY A 57 16.57 20.17 18.41
CA GLY A 57 17.28 20.44 19.68
C GLY A 57 18.71 20.97 19.57
N ASN A 58 19.34 20.93 18.39
CA ASN A 58 20.68 21.47 18.20
C ASN A 58 20.70 22.96 17.81
N VAL A 59 21.69 23.69 18.35
CA VAL A 59 21.65 25.15 18.47
C VAL A 59 22.01 25.89 17.16
N VAL A 60 22.71 25.26 16.20
CA VAL A 60 22.99 25.86 14.87
C VAL A 60 23.15 24.78 13.78
N ASN A 61 22.39 24.90 12.68
CA ASN A 61 22.57 24.22 11.37
C ASN A 61 23.00 22.72 11.38
N SER A 62 22.46 21.91 12.29
CA SER A 62 22.68 20.47 12.27
C SER A 62 21.66 19.77 11.36
N PHE A 63 22.16 18.92 10.47
CA PHE A 63 21.36 18.16 9.51
C PHE A 63 21.80 16.70 9.45
N VAL A 64 20.83 15.83 9.21
CA VAL A 64 21.00 14.38 9.08
C VAL A 64 20.52 13.96 7.71
N GLU A 65 21.36 13.25 6.99
CA GLU A 65 20.98 12.58 5.74
C GLU A 65 20.39 11.21 6.06
N VAL A 66 19.26 10.89 5.42
CA VAL A 66 18.54 9.62 5.53
C VAL A 66 18.56 8.94 4.17
N ALA A 67 19.01 7.69 4.14
CA ALA A 67 19.09 6.88 2.92
C ALA A 67 18.61 5.44 3.19
N GLY A 68 17.64 4.96 2.42
CA GLY A 68 17.10 3.60 2.56
C GLY A 68 15.74 3.43 1.90
N GLN A 69 14.92 2.53 2.44
CA GLN A 69 13.60 2.25 1.89
C GLN A 69 12.59 1.77 2.93
N ILE A 70 11.32 1.95 2.61
CA ILE A 70 10.17 1.35 3.29
C ILE A 70 9.49 0.38 2.35
N GLY A 71 9.52 -0.91 2.68
CA GLY A 71 8.62 -1.89 2.12
C GLY A 71 7.23 -1.75 2.74
N TYR A 72 6.19 -2.01 1.97
CA TYR A 72 4.84 -2.03 2.51
C TYR A 72 3.96 -3.11 1.87
N ILE A 73 2.87 -3.48 2.54
CA ILE A 73 1.74 -4.20 1.97
C ILE A 73 0.48 -3.49 2.45
N ALA A 74 -0.32 -3.01 1.51
CA ALA A 74 -1.58 -2.34 1.81
C ALA A 74 -2.75 -3.26 1.48
N THR A 75 -3.59 -3.48 2.46
CA THR A 75 -4.80 -4.30 2.35
C THR A 75 -6.01 -3.41 2.63
N ILE A 76 -6.85 -3.21 1.62
CA ILE A 76 -8.13 -2.51 1.79
C ILE A 76 -9.14 -3.50 2.39
N VAL A 77 -9.78 -3.08 3.47
CA VAL A 77 -10.78 -3.88 4.17
C VAL A 77 -12.12 -3.16 4.08
N PRO A 78 -13.16 -3.78 3.48
CA PRO A 78 -14.51 -3.22 3.53
C PRO A 78 -14.99 -3.23 4.99
N LEU A 79 -15.62 -2.13 5.41
CA LEU A 79 -16.32 -2.03 6.68
C LEU A 79 -17.82 -2.22 6.43
N ASP A 80 -18.57 -2.62 7.46
CA ASP A 80 -20.02 -2.74 7.37
C ASP A 80 -20.62 -1.41 6.90
N PRO A 81 -21.25 -1.37 5.71
CA PRO A 81 -21.74 -0.13 5.16
C PRO A 81 -22.90 0.40 6.01
N ILE A 82 -22.82 1.67 6.41
CA ILE A 82 -23.97 2.40 6.91
C ILE A 82 -24.56 3.13 5.69
N PRO A 83 -25.75 2.74 5.19
CA PRO A 83 -26.35 3.37 4.01
C PRO A 83 -26.41 4.90 4.17
N PRO A 84 -26.07 5.68 3.13
CA PRO A 84 -25.85 5.27 1.73
C PRO A 84 -24.40 4.96 1.33
N ASN A 85 -23.40 5.14 2.20
CA ASN A 85 -22.00 5.19 1.78
C ASN A 85 -21.20 3.95 2.21
N SER A 86 -20.51 3.32 1.24
CA SER A 86 -19.54 2.25 1.54
C SER A 86 -18.36 2.81 2.31
N GLN A 87 -17.99 2.11 3.39
CA GLN A 87 -16.87 2.50 4.25
C GLN A 87 -15.72 1.51 4.05
N TYR A 88 -14.50 2.02 4.02
CA TYR A 88 -13.29 1.20 3.88
C TYR A 88 -12.31 1.55 4.99
N ALA A 89 -11.47 0.58 5.33
CA ALA A 89 -10.27 0.80 6.11
C ALA A 89 -9.06 0.27 5.35
N VAL A 90 -7.89 0.72 5.76
CA VAL A 90 -6.61 0.19 5.28
C VAL A 90 -5.84 -0.41 6.44
N ARG A 91 -5.31 -1.61 6.19
CA ARG A 91 -4.24 -2.22 6.97
C ARG A 91 -2.94 -2.04 6.21
N LEU A 92 -1.98 -1.36 6.83
CA LEU A 92 -0.68 -1.08 6.25
C LEU A 92 0.40 -1.81 7.03
N ASN A 93 0.92 -2.89 6.45
CA ASN A 93 2.11 -3.54 6.97
C ASN A 93 3.33 -2.83 6.41
N LEU A 94 4.25 -2.41 7.28
CA LEU A 94 5.45 -1.66 6.95
C LEU A 94 6.69 -2.45 7.35
N THR A 95 7.75 -2.34 6.57
CA THR A 95 9.09 -2.82 6.91
C THR A 95 10.10 -1.75 6.55
N ALA A 96 10.88 -1.31 7.54
CA ALA A 96 11.88 -0.26 7.36
C ALA A 96 13.29 -0.82 7.38
N ASP A 97 14.11 -0.26 6.49
CA ASP A 97 15.56 -0.44 6.46
C ASP A 97 16.18 0.85 5.92
N ALA A 98 16.80 1.63 6.79
CA ALA A 98 17.48 2.85 6.39
C ALA A 98 18.63 3.23 7.33
N LEU A 99 19.59 3.95 6.75
CA LEU A 99 20.73 4.53 7.43
C LEU A 99 20.54 6.04 7.59
N LEU A 100 21.06 6.56 8.69
CA LEU A 100 21.11 7.98 8.99
C LEU A 100 22.55 8.37 9.27
N ARG A 101 23.01 9.48 8.69
CA ARG A 101 24.36 10.01 8.92
C ARG A 101 24.33 11.53 9.06
N PRO A 102 25.23 12.14 9.85
CA PRO A 102 25.40 13.57 9.84
C PRO A 102 25.71 14.06 8.42
N HIS A 103 25.03 15.11 7.97
CA HIS A 103 25.21 15.61 6.59
C HIS A 103 26.54 16.35 6.39
N ASN A 104 26.98 17.10 7.41
CA ASN A 104 28.12 18.01 7.35
C ASN A 104 29.32 17.54 8.19
N SER A 105 29.34 16.30 8.66
CA SER A 105 30.42 15.79 9.49
C SER A 105 30.61 14.28 9.36
N ASN A 106 31.81 13.80 9.65
CA ASN A 106 32.15 12.37 9.67
C ASN A 106 31.75 11.70 10.99
N GLY A 107 30.56 12.03 11.50
CA GLY A 107 30.07 11.45 12.75
C GLY A 107 29.56 10.02 12.60
N PRO A 108 29.01 9.44 13.67
CA PRO A 108 28.54 8.06 13.67
C PRO A 108 27.38 7.86 12.68
N VAL A 109 27.33 6.67 12.08
CA VAL A 109 26.19 6.22 11.28
C VAL A 109 25.20 5.52 12.20
N TRP A 110 23.92 5.85 12.03
CA TRP A 110 22.81 5.26 12.75
C TRP A 110 21.90 4.50 11.79
N SER A 111 21.00 3.69 12.33
CA SER A 111 20.04 2.91 11.56
C SER A 111 18.62 3.10 12.09
N ILE A 112 17.65 2.85 11.21
CA ILE A 112 16.31 2.45 11.62
C ILE A 112 16.02 1.10 10.99
N SER A 113 15.43 0.21 11.78
CA SER A 113 14.97 -1.09 11.32
C SER A 113 13.66 -1.45 12.01
N GLY A 114 12.89 -2.34 11.38
CA GLY A 114 11.75 -2.98 12.02
C GLY A 114 10.49 -3.04 11.18
N SER A 115 9.53 -3.82 11.66
CA SER A 115 8.23 -4.04 11.04
C SER A 115 7.10 -3.52 11.91
N SER A 116 6.01 -3.10 11.29
CA SER A 116 4.80 -2.70 12.01
C SER A 116 3.55 -2.86 11.17
N GLU A 117 2.41 -3.01 11.85
CA GLU A 117 1.09 -2.92 11.24
C GLU A 117 0.42 -1.63 11.72
N GLU A 118 -0.10 -0.85 10.77
CA GLU A 118 -0.86 0.37 11.04
C GLU A 118 -2.27 0.22 10.45
N TRP A 119 -3.27 0.81 11.11
CA TRP A 119 -4.67 0.71 10.70
C TRP A 119 -5.34 2.08 10.67
N GLY A 120 -6.18 2.33 9.66
CA GLY A 120 -6.95 3.56 9.58
C GLY A 120 -8.20 3.43 8.72
N ALA A 121 -9.29 4.04 9.17
CA ALA A 121 -10.48 4.20 8.34
C ALA A 121 -10.21 5.21 7.21
N ILE A 122 -10.62 4.86 5.98
CA ILE A 122 -10.57 5.76 4.84
C ILE A 122 -11.88 6.55 4.85
N PRO A 123 -11.82 7.88 5.12
CA PRO A 123 -13.02 8.71 5.09
C PRO A 123 -13.58 8.83 3.67
N GLU A 124 -14.77 9.40 3.53
CA GLU A 124 -15.41 9.66 2.23
C GLU A 124 -14.57 10.54 1.29
N SER A 125 -13.68 11.37 1.84
CA SER A 125 -12.70 12.13 1.04
C SER A 125 -11.68 11.24 0.31
N GLY A 126 -11.65 9.94 0.61
CA GLY A 126 -10.83 8.94 -0.07
C GLY A 126 -9.36 8.94 0.35
N THR A 127 -8.98 9.73 1.36
CA THR A 127 -7.59 9.85 1.82
C THR A 127 -7.50 9.73 3.34
N VAL A 128 -6.62 8.86 3.82
CA VAL A 128 -6.22 8.78 5.23
C VAL A 128 -4.73 9.05 5.38
N PHE A 129 -4.32 9.63 6.50
CA PHE A 129 -2.92 9.83 6.84
C PHE A 129 -2.56 8.99 8.06
N LEU A 130 -1.56 8.11 7.91
CA LEU A 130 -1.00 7.32 9.01
C LEU A 130 0.44 7.76 9.26
N THR A 131 0.83 7.89 10.53
CA THR A 131 2.18 8.29 10.90
C THR A 131 2.86 7.16 11.64
N LYS A 132 4.01 6.72 11.13
CA LYS A 132 4.86 5.75 11.80
C LYS A 132 6.10 6.43 12.41
N ARG A 133 6.38 6.11 13.67
CA ARG A 133 7.59 6.51 14.37
C ARG A 133 8.57 5.34 14.46
N TYR A 134 9.80 5.56 14.00
CA TYR A 134 10.92 4.64 14.14
C TYR A 134 11.93 5.23 15.11
N ARG A 135 12.33 4.44 16.11
CA ARG A 135 13.45 4.81 16.99
C ARG A 135 14.76 4.69 16.20
N ILE A 136 15.63 5.68 16.32
CA ILE A 136 16.95 5.64 15.69
C ILE A 136 17.89 4.83 16.59
N GLU A 137 18.41 3.74 16.04
CA GLU A 137 19.35 2.85 16.71
C GLU A 137 20.74 3.49 16.76
N GLY A 138 21.51 3.21 17.83
CA GLY A 138 22.81 3.84 18.04
C GLY A 138 22.74 5.28 18.56
N ARG A 139 21.54 5.78 18.90
CA ARG A 139 21.34 7.06 19.61
C ARG A 139 20.70 6.86 20.98
N ASN A 140 21.17 7.64 21.96
CA ASN A 140 20.72 7.59 23.35
C ASN A 140 19.80 8.75 23.76
N ASP A 141 19.64 9.75 22.91
CA ASP A 141 18.80 10.93 23.15
C ASP A 141 17.31 10.69 22.90
N GLY A 142 16.94 9.48 22.48
CA GLY A 142 15.56 9.10 22.17
C GLY A 142 15.01 9.71 20.88
N MET A 143 15.88 10.29 20.03
CA MET A 143 15.46 10.82 18.73
C MET A 143 14.83 9.73 17.86
N SER A 144 13.84 10.14 17.06
CA SER A 144 13.08 9.25 16.18
C SER A 144 12.89 9.84 14.80
N LEU A 145 12.79 8.97 13.80
CA LEU A 145 12.34 9.32 12.46
C LEU A 145 10.83 9.08 12.36
N ASN A 146 10.09 10.10 11.97
CA ASN A 146 8.65 10.03 11.76
C ASN A 146 8.35 10.08 10.26
N LEU A 147 7.56 9.12 9.80
CA LEU A 147 7.11 8.99 8.42
C LEU A 147 5.60 9.10 8.38
N LYS A 148 5.09 10.10 7.66
CA LYS A 148 3.65 10.26 7.41
C LYS A 148 3.33 9.76 6.01
N PHE A 149 2.46 8.77 5.94
CA PHE A 149 1.97 8.21 4.70
C PHE A 149 0.63 8.83 4.35
N ARG A 150 0.43 9.13 3.07
CA ARG A 150 -0.86 9.41 2.47
C ARG A 150 -1.35 8.13 1.81
N ILE A 151 -2.54 7.69 2.18
CA ILE A 151 -3.09 6.42 1.72
C ILE A 151 -4.46 6.68 1.11
N THR A 152 -4.68 6.09 -0.06
CA THR A 152 -5.95 6.09 -0.77
C THR A 152 -6.38 4.65 -1.06
N LEU A 153 -7.54 4.46 -1.71
CA LEU A 153 -7.98 3.14 -2.17
C LEU A 153 -7.06 2.53 -3.25
N THR A 154 -6.16 3.32 -3.83
CA THR A 154 -5.32 2.92 -4.98
C THR A 154 -3.83 3.16 -4.80
N SER A 155 -3.41 3.92 -3.78
CA SER A 155 -2.01 4.30 -3.59
C SER A 155 -1.60 4.43 -2.13
N VAL A 156 -0.32 4.19 -1.88
CA VAL A 156 0.39 4.54 -0.65
C VAL A 156 1.59 5.39 -1.04
N GLU A 157 1.68 6.58 -0.47
CA GLU A 157 2.73 7.55 -0.78
C GLU A 157 3.33 8.08 0.52
N LEU A 158 4.64 8.34 0.52
CA LEU A 158 5.26 9.08 1.61
C LEU A 158 4.92 10.57 1.43
N ASN A 159 4.15 11.10 2.38
CA ASN A 159 3.73 12.50 2.38
C ASN A 159 4.78 13.42 3.04
N SER A 160 5.33 13.00 4.18
CA SER A 160 6.35 13.79 4.88
C SER A 160 7.23 12.93 5.78
N MET A 161 8.44 13.44 6.04
CA MET A 161 9.47 12.80 6.86
C MET A 161 10.13 13.86 7.75
N TRP A 162 10.28 13.60 9.05
CA TRP A 162 10.94 14.52 9.99
C TRP A 162 11.53 13.81 11.20
N LEU A 163 12.48 14.48 11.86
CA LEU A 163 13.09 14.03 13.11
C LEU A 163 12.39 14.66 14.31
N GLU A 164 12.25 13.90 15.39
CA GLU A 164 11.65 14.39 16.64
C GLU A 164 12.38 13.83 17.87
N LEU A 165 12.66 14.71 18.84
CA LEU A 165 13.13 14.36 20.19
C LEU A 165 11.96 14.08 21.13
N PRO A 166 12.15 13.23 22.16
CA PRO A 166 11.11 13.01 23.16
C PRO A 166 10.78 14.33 23.88
N ARG A 167 9.48 14.57 24.13
CA ARG A 167 9.06 15.71 24.95
C ARG A 167 9.51 15.46 26.38
N MET A 168 10.37 16.32 26.90
CA MET A 168 10.73 16.31 28.31
C MET A 168 9.53 16.82 29.11
N VAL A 169 8.79 15.91 29.73
CA VAL A 169 7.82 16.30 30.76
C VAL A 169 8.65 16.68 31.99
N ARG A 170 8.78 17.97 32.27
CA ARG A 170 9.26 18.41 33.58
C ARG A 170 8.19 17.99 34.58
N VAL A 171 8.47 16.95 35.37
CA VAL A 171 7.72 16.70 36.59
C VAL A 171 8.20 17.78 37.56
N GLU A 172 7.43 18.87 37.66
CA GLU A 172 7.57 19.78 38.78
C GLU A 172 7.13 19.00 40.02
N VAL A 173 8.11 18.57 40.81
CA VAL A 173 7.85 18.10 42.17
C VAL A 173 7.41 19.34 42.94
N LEU A 174 6.12 19.42 43.26
CA LEU A 174 5.59 20.37 44.23
C LEU A 174 6.07 19.90 45.60
N ASP A 175 7.09 20.58 46.13
CA ASP A 175 7.46 20.52 47.56
C ASP A 175 6.39 21.22 48.42
#